data_AF-S6V6F8-F1
#
_entry.id   AF-S6V6F8-F1
#
_cell.length_a   1.000
_cell.length_b   1.000
_cell.length_c   1.000
_cell.angle_alpha   90.00
_cell.angle_beta   90.00
_cell.angle_gamma   90.00
#
_symmetry.space_group_name_H-M   'P 1'
#
loop_
_entity.id
_entity.type
_entity.pdbx_description
1 polymer ?
#
loop_
_entity_poly.entity_id
_entity_poly.type
_entity_poly.pdbx_seq_one_letter_code
_entity_poly.pdbx_strand_id
1 'polypeptide(L)' 'MRCLHLSVGFLCALFGKAERPAVCGQFKAAEDVCGVDQADAIRLIGWWEKATAVA' A
#
# COMPACT_ATOMS: atom_id res chain seq x y z
N MET A 1 -1.44 5.04 -10.68
CA MET A 1 -2.76 4.53 -11.13
C MET A 1 -3.37 3.70 -10.00
N ARG A 2 -4.68 3.83 -9.69
CA ARG A 2 -5.32 3.07 -8.59
C ARG A 2 -5.84 1.71 -9.09
N CYS A 3 -5.87 0.71 -8.21
CA CYS A 3 -6.42 -0.62 -8.52
C CYS A 3 -7.93 -0.54 -8.81
N LEU A 4 -8.42 -1.26 -9.84
CA LEU A 4 -9.85 -1.32 -10.18
C LEU A 4 -10.71 -1.93 -9.07
N HIS A 5 -10.16 -2.85 -8.28
CA HIS A 5 -10.88 -3.53 -7.20
C HIS A 5 -10.82 -2.78 -5.86
N LEU A 6 -10.38 -1.52 -5.85
CA LEU A 6 -10.31 -0.69 -4.65
C LEU A 6 -11.70 -0.13 -4.32
N SER A 7 -12.18 -0.40 -3.11
CA SER A 7 -13.44 0.15 -2.62
C SER A 7 -13.32 1.62 -2.23
N VAL A 8 -14.46 2.28 -1.97
CA VAL A 8 -14.49 3.65 -1.45
C VAL A 8 -13.81 3.81 -0.09
N GLY A 9 -13.69 2.72 0.68
CA GLY A 9 -12.98 2.68 1.96
C GLY A 9 -11.49 2.36 1.82
N PHE A 10 -10.93 2.37 0.61
CA PHE A 10 -9.53 2.01 0.33
C PHE A 10 -9.16 0.56 0.70
N LEU A 11 -10.13 -0.36 0.64
CA LEU A 11 -9.93 -1.79 0.87
C LEU A 11 -10.05 -2.58 -0.44
N CYS A 12 -9.34 -3.70 -0.54
CA CYS A 12 -9.44 -4.59 -1.70
C CYS A 12 -10.75 -5.38 -1.66
N ALA A 13 -11.63 -5.20 -2.65
CA ALA A 13 -12.92 -5.89 -2.76
C ALA A 13 -12.80 -7.41 -3.02
N LEU A 14 -11.60 -7.89 -3.36
CA LEU A 14 -11.28 -9.31 -3.55
C LEU A 14 -10.55 -9.93 -2.34
N PHE A 15 -10.32 -9.19 -1.25
CA PHE A 15 -9.60 -9.74 -0.10
C PHE A 15 -10.29 -11.00 0.43
N GLY A 16 -9.53 -12.09 0.55
CA GLY A 16 -10.03 -13.40 0.98
C GLY A 16 -10.74 -14.23 -0.09
N LYS A 17 -10.92 -13.71 -1.31
CA LYS A 17 -11.58 -14.43 -2.41
C LYS A 17 -10.57 -15.15 -3.33
N ALA A 18 -11.02 -16.23 -3.97
CA ALA A 18 -10.20 -17.04 -4.88
C ALA A 18 -9.76 -16.26 -6.13
N GLU A 19 -10.55 -15.28 -6.57
CA GLU A 19 -10.30 -14.42 -7.71
C GLU A 19 -9.20 -13.38 -7.43
N ARG A 20 -8.76 -13.21 -6.18
CA ARG A 20 -7.66 -12.30 -5.84
C ARG A 20 -6.37 -12.80 -6.50
N PRO A 21 -5.75 -12.03 -7.41
CA PRO A 21 -4.53 -12.48 -8.09
C PRO A 21 -3.43 -12.84 -7.10
N ALA A 22 -2.71 -13.93 -7.36
CA ALA A 22 -1.67 -14.44 -6.46
C ALA A 22 -0.60 -13.39 -6.13
N VAL A 23 -0.23 -12.55 -7.11
CA VAL A 23 0.72 -11.44 -6.95
C VAL A 23 0.26 -10.43 -5.89
N CYS A 24 -1.04 -10.17 -5.76
CA CYS A 24 -1.58 -9.26 -4.76
C CYS A 24 -1.43 -9.78 -3.32
N GLY A 25 -1.19 -11.09 -3.13
CA GLY A 25 -0.89 -11.70 -1.84
C GLY A 25 0.60 -11.76 -1.50
N GLN A 26 1.47 -11.60 -2.51
CA GLN A 26 2.91 -11.54 -2.37
C GLN A 26 3.39 -10.19 -1.84
N PHE A 27 2.65 -9.11 -2.13
CA PHE A 27 2.92 -7.81 -1.55
C PHE A 27 2.41 -7.75 -0.10
N LYS A 28 3.34 -7.79 0.86
CA LYS A 28 3.05 -7.72 2.29
C LYS A 28 3.25 -6.30 2.81
N ALA A 29 2.45 -5.91 3.79
CA ALA A 29 2.74 -4.70 4.55
C ALA A 29 4.08 -4.88 5.27
N ALA A 30 4.92 -3.85 5.24
CA ALA A 30 6.20 -3.81 5.92
C ALA A 30 6.16 -2.61 6.88
N GLU A 31 6.58 -2.80 8.13
CA GLU A 31 6.42 -1.81 9.20
C GLU A 31 7.20 -0.51 8.90
N ASP A 32 8.36 -0.64 8.26
CA ASP A 32 9.22 0.46 7.81
C ASP A 32 8.61 1.32 6.68
N VAL A 33 7.58 0.81 6.00
CA VAL A 33 6.83 1.51 4.96
C VAL A 33 5.44 1.94 5.43
N CYS A 34 4.74 1.07 6.17
CA CYS A 34 3.33 1.25 6.52
C CYS A 34 3.10 1.91 7.90
N GLY A 35 4.03 1.79 8.86
CA GLY A 35 3.82 2.25 10.23
C GLY A 35 2.57 1.63 10.89
N VAL A 36 1.94 2.36 11.82
CA VAL A 36 0.76 1.86 12.55
C VAL A 36 -0.58 2.23 11.91
N ASP A 37 -0.60 3.22 11.01
CA ASP A 37 -1.79 3.66 10.29
C ASP A 37 -1.47 4.32 8.93
N GLN A 38 -2.52 4.74 8.22
CA GLN A 38 -2.37 5.40 6.91
C GLN A 38 -1.58 6.72 7.00
N ALA A 39 -1.77 7.50 8.06
CA ALA A 39 -1.09 8.79 8.21
C ALA A 39 0.41 8.59 8.42
N ASP A 40 0.78 7.57 9.19
CA ASP A 40 2.15 7.12 9.37
C ASP A 40 2.78 6.64 8.08
N ALA A 41 2.08 5.81 7.29
CA ALA A 41 2.57 5.39 5.98
C ALA A 41 2.90 6.57 5.07
N ILE A 42 2.00 7.57 4.99
CA ILE A 42 2.21 8.79 4.19
C ILE A 42 3.42 9.57 4.69
N ARG A 43 3.58 9.71 6.01
CA ARG A 43 4.72 10.39 6.63
C ARG A 43 6.04 9.69 6.32
N LEU A 44 6.08 8.36 6.43
CA LEU A 44 7.26 7.54 6.13
C LEU A 44 7.62 7.68 4.66
N ILE A 45 6.70 7.37 3.74
CA ILE A 45 6.96 7.45 2.29
C ILE A 45 7.43 8.85 1.89
N GLY A 46 6.79 9.91 2.39
CA GLY A 46 7.20 11.29 2.10
C GLY A 46 8.58 11.66 2.65
N TRP A 47 9.06 11.01 3.71
CA TRP A 47 10.44 11.14 4.17
C TRP A 47 11.40 10.45 3.20
N TRP A 48 11.09 9.22 2.78
CA TRP A 48 11.92 8.45 1.84
C TRP A 48 12.05 9.18 0.50
N GLU A 49 10.95 9.65 -0.06
CA GLU A 49 10.91 10.42 -1.31
C GLU A 49 11.87 11.62 -1.27
N LYS A 50 11.93 12.34 -0.13
CA LYS A 50 12.87 13.46 0.06
C LYS A 50 14.31 12.98 0.23
N ALA A 51 14.53 11.92 1.01
CA ALA A 51 15.85 11.39 1.31
C ALA A 51 16.54 10.78 0.07
N THR A 52 15.76 10.25 -0.88
CA THR A 52 16.27 9.59 -2.09
C THR A 52 16.00 10.39 -3.37
N ALA A 53 15.52 11.63 -3.27
CA ALA A 53 15.36 12.49 -4.44
C ALA A 53 16.74 12.75 -5.07
N VAL A 54 16.84 12.56 -6.39
CA VAL A 54 18.01 12.96 -7.16
C VAL A 54 17.94 14.48 -7.37
N ALA A 55 19.06 15.17 -7.13
CA ALA A 55 19.18 16.61 -7.34
C ALA A 55 19.16 17.00 -8.83
#